data_AF-A0A7X2LYD7-F1
#
_entry.id   AF-A0A7X2LYD7-F1
#
_cell.length_a   1.000
_cell.length_b   1.000
_cell.length_c   1.000
_cell.angle_alpha   90.00
_cell.angle_beta   90.00
_cell.angle_gamma   90.00
#
_symmetry.space_group_name_H-M   'P 1'
#
loop_
_entity.id
_entity.type
_entity.pdbx_description
1 polymer ?
#
loop_
_entity_poly.entity_id
_entity_poly.type
_entity_poly.pdbx_seq_one_letter_code
_entity_poly.pdbx_strand_id
1 'polypeptide(L)'
;MENILVCIKNQKHAELLINRGKQLASAFKGKCVLLHVDLYEEEEKDYQHEYLLDILLHTAAKFNLSLQCVPAKHRKLAAVIAETAAKERIKQIVIGQPILSKWDFLTKGSIVSDLFSVLEGVDLHIVEITSDKADEEIPYQRGIPAYLEKDGEEFTLTLDRPLSYLKKGIFYKENSTDFNTGFLQVEVEKKPVFLKVKEGTVDKEESEKLNRNI
;
A
#
# COMPACT_ATOMS: atom_id res chain seq x y z
N MET A 1 -25.57 5.81 -14.32
CA MET A 1 -24.69 5.20 -13.31
C MET A 1 -23.27 5.53 -13.71
N GLU A 2 -22.47 6.03 -12.78
CA GLU A 2 -21.09 6.42 -13.05
C GLU A 2 -20.14 5.74 -12.09
N ASN A 3 -19.22 4.95 -12.62
CA ASN A 3 -18.20 4.29 -11.80
C ASN A 3 -17.10 5.29 -11.46
N ILE A 4 -16.63 5.22 -10.23
CA ILE A 4 -15.64 6.12 -9.64
C ILE A 4 -14.35 5.35 -9.41
N LEU A 5 -13.23 5.92 -9.86
CA LEU A 5 -11.89 5.40 -9.59
C LEU A 5 -11.22 6.29 -8.56
N VAL A 6 -10.69 5.71 -7.49
CA VAL A 6 -9.94 6.44 -6.47
C VAL A 6 -8.48 6.03 -6.58
N CYS A 7 -7.61 6.98 -6.93
CA CYS A 7 -6.18 6.73 -7.02
C CYS A 7 -5.53 6.91 -5.64
N ILE A 8 -4.86 5.88 -5.14
CA ILE A 8 -4.22 5.86 -3.83
C ILE A 8 -2.72 5.57 -3.95
N LYS A 9 -1.90 6.47 -3.39
CA LYS A 9 -0.44 6.35 -3.37
C LYS A 9 0.05 5.67 -2.08
N ASN A 10 -0.51 6.06 -0.94
CA ASN A 10 -0.14 5.57 0.39
C ASN A 10 -1.36 5.55 1.32
N GLN A 11 -1.19 4.99 2.53
CA GLN A 11 -2.25 4.87 3.53
C GLN A 11 -2.75 6.21 4.06
N LYS A 12 -1.84 7.18 4.25
CA LYS A 12 -2.06 8.44 4.98
C LYS A 12 -3.33 9.18 4.51
N HIS A 13 -3.54 9.22 3.19
CA HIS A 13 -4.67 9.91 2.58
C HIS A 13 -5.73 8.96 2.02
N ALA A 14 -5.51 7.64 2.10
CA ALA A 14 -6.39 6.66 1.49
C ALA A 14 -7.83 6.79 2.00
N GLU A 15 -8.05 6.87 3.31
CA GLU A 15 -9.41 6.96 3.86
C GLU A 15 -10.16 8.22 3.41
N LEU A 16 -9.48 9.37 3.37
CA LEU A 16 -10.05 10.62 2.89
C LEU A 16 -10.52 10.49 1.43
N LEU A 17 -9.65 9.99 0.57
CA LEU A 17 -9.93 9.83 -0.85
C LEU A 17 -11.02 8.78 -1.10
N ILE A 18 -10.98 7.65 -0.37
CA ILE A 18 -11.98 6.59 -0.44
C ILE A 18 -13.35 7.10 -0.02
N ASN A 19 -13.43 7.86 1.06
CA ASN A 19 -14.70 8.43 1.52
C ASN A 19 -15.30 9.38 0.47
N ARG A 20 -14.47 10.22 -0.17
CA ARG A 20 -14.91 11.06 -1.30
C ARG A 20 -15.41 10.23 -2.48
N GLY A 21 -14.65 9.20 -2.87
CA GLY A 21 -15.05 8.29 -3.95
C GLY A 21 -16.35 7.54 -3.66
N LYS A 22 -16.55 7.05 -2.43
CA LYS A 22 -17.79 6.37 -2.01
C LYS A 22 -18.99 7.31 -2.00
N GLN A 23 -18.81 8.56 -1.56
CA GLN A 23 -19.85 9.58 -1.62
C GLN A 23 -20.30 9.82 -3.08
N LEU A 24 -19.35 10.01 -4.00
CA LEU A 24 -19.64 10.16 -5.43
C LEU A 24 -20.32 8.90 -5.99
N ALA A 25 -19.77 7.71 -5.73
CA ALA A 25 -20.32 6.47 -6.25
C ALA A 25 -21.77 6.24 -5.78
N SER A 26 -22.06 6.57 -4.52
CA SER A 26 -23.42 6.53 -3.97
C SER A 26 -24.35 7.52 -4.69
N ALA A 27 -23.93 8.78 -4.86
CA ALA A 27 -24.71 9.81 -5.52
C ALA A 27 -25.04 9.46 -6.99
N PHE A 28 -24.06 8.93 -7.72
CA PHE A 28 -24.20 8.53 -9.11
C PHE A 28 -24.66 7.08 -9.31
N LYS A 29 -24.98 6.37 -8.22
CA LYS A 29 -25.43 4.97 -8.19
C LYS A 29 -24.47 4.00 -8.88
N GLY A 30 -23.16 4.29 -8.89
CA GLY A 30 -22.14 3.45 -9.53
C GLY A 30 -21.26 2.70 -8.53
N LYS A 31 -20.22 2.05 -9.06
CA LYS A 31 -19.21 1.35 -8.25
C LYS A 31 -18.07 2.30 -7.86
N CYS A 32 -17.45 2.05 -6.72
CA CYS A 32 -16.20 2.69 -6.33
C CYS A 32 -15.08 1.64 -6.42
N VAL A 33 -14.01 1.96 -7.15
CA VAL A 33 -12.85 1.07 -7.38
C VAL A 33 -11.60 1.80 -6.96
N LEU A 34 -10.68 1.11 -6.29
CA LEU A 34 -9.39 1.66 -5.89
C LEU A 34 -8.33 1.29 -6.91
N LEU A 35 -7.43 2.23 -7.20
CA LEU A 35 -6.25 2.02 -8.04
C LEU A 35 -5.00 2.43 -7.28
N HIS A 36 -4.07 1.49 -7.17
CA HIS A 36 -2.67 1.76 -6.86
C HIS A 36 -1.84 1.49 -8.12
N VAL A 37 -1.12 2.52 -8.58
CA VAL A 37 -0.15 2.34 -9.67
C VAL A 37 1.21 2.10 -9.04
N ASP A 38 1.72 0.91 -9.24
CA ASP A 38 3.00 0.47 -8.72
C ASP A 38 4.11 1.02 -9.63
N LEU A 39 4.91 1.94 -9.08
CA LEU A 39 6.00 2.62 -9.77
C LEU A 39 7.34 1.93 -9.60
N TYR A 40 7.44 0.88 -8.78
CA TYR A 40 8.69 0.17 -8.53
C TYR A 40 9.00 -0.79 -9.67
N GLU A 41 10.24 -0.76 -10.15
CA GLU A 41 10.76 -1.82 -11.01
C GLU A 41 11.01 -3.10 -10.19
N GLU A 42 11.02 -4.27 -10.82
CA GLU A 42 11.13 -5.56 -10.08
C GLU A 42 12.39 -5.63 -9.19
N GLU A 43 13.49 -5.04 -9.63
CA GLU A 43 14.75 -4.98 -8.88
C GLU A 43 14.72 -3.99 -7.70
N GLU A 44 13.78 -3.05 -7.71
CA GLU A 44 13.61 -2.02 -6.67
C GLU A 44 12.59 -2.42 -5.61
N LYS A 45 11.81 -3.47 -5.87
CA LYS A 45 10.83 -3.98 -4.91
C LYS A 45 11.55 -4.54 -3.70
N ASP A 46 11.38 -3.84 -2.60
CA ASP A 46 11.88 -4.23 -1.31
C ASP A 46 10.72 -4.46 -0.33
N TYR A 47 11.08 -4.63 0.93
CA TYR A 47 10.10 -4.77 2.00
C TYR A 47 9.07 -3.62 2.06
N GLN A 48 9.52 -2.39 1.84
CA GLN A 48 8.67 -1.21 2.00
C GLN A 48 7.56 -1.19 0.96
N HIS A 49 7.88 -1.69 -0.24
CA HIS A 49 6.92 -1.94 -1.30
C HIS A 49 5.88 -3.00 -0.90
N GLU A 50 6.32 -4.16 -0.40
CA GLU A 50 5.39 -5.23 -0.01
C GLU A 50 4.46 -4.80 1.14
N TYR A 51 4.99 -4.06 2.12
CA TYR A 51 4.21 -3.46 3.22
C TYR A 51 3.14 -2.49 2.73
N LEU A 52 3.52 -1.61 1.81
CA LEU A 52 2.59 -0.66 1.22
C LEU A 52 1.43 -1.40 0.55
N LEU A 53 1.71 -2.43 -0.25
CA LEU A 53 0.68 -3.22 -0.91
C LEU A 53 -0.27 -3.90 0.10
N ASP A 54 0.27 -4.47 1.18
CA ASP A 54 -0.52 -5.10 2.23
C ASP A 54 -1.46 -4.11 2.93
N ILE A 55 -0.95 -2.95 3.32
CA ILE A 55 -1.79 -1.89 3.91
C ILE A 55 -2.91 -1.46 2.96
N LEU A 56 -2.60 -1.31 1.67
CA LEU A 56 -3.60 -0.90 0.69
C LEU A 56 -4.66 -1.99 0.51
N LEU A 57 -4.29 -3.27 0.52
CA LEU A 57 -5.22 -4.41 0.49
C LEU A 57 -6.12 -4.43 1.73
N HIS A 58 -5.54 -4.29 2.93
CA HIS A 58 -6.29 -4.20 4.18
C HIS A 58 -7.25 -3.00 4.18
N THR A 59 -6.80 -1.86 3.65
CA THR A 59 -7.63 -0.66 3.50
C THR A 59 -8.80 -0.93 2.56
N ALA A 60 -8.55 -1.55 1.40
CA ALA A 60 -9.61 -1.91 0.45
C ALA A 60 -10.65 -2.86 1.07
N ALA A 61 -10.19 -3.86 1.81
CA ALA A 61 -11.04 -4.81 2.55
C ALA A 61 -11.89 -4.09 3.61
N LYS A 62 -11.30 -3.20 4.41
CA LYS A 62 -12.01 -2.37 5.41
C LYS A 62 -13.19 -1.61 4.81
N PHE A 63 -13.04 -1.10 3.59
CA PHE A 63 -14.10 -0.34 2.91
C PHE A 63 -15.01 -1.18 2.01
N ASN A 64 -14.75 -2.49 1.91
CA ASN A 64 -15.40 -3.45 1.01
C ASN A 64 -15.36 -3.00 -0.46
N LEU A 65 -14.18 -2.60 -0.93
CA LEU A 65 -13.94 -2.13 -2.29
C LEU A 65 -12.91 -3.02 -3.00
N SER A 66 -12.98 -3.10 -4.33
CA SER A 66 -11.94 -3.74 -5.13
C SER A 66 -10.71 -2.84 -5.26
N LEU A 67 -9.53 -3.43 -5.10
CA LEU A 67 -8.25 -2.79 -5.37
C LEU A 67 -7.62 -3.34 -6.65
N GLN A 68 -7.24 -2.45 -7.56
CA GLN A 68 -6.41 -2.75 -8.71
C GLN A 68 -4.98 -2.27 -8.40
N CYS A 69 -4.04 -3.20 -8.25
CA CYS A 69 -2.61 -2.88 -8.22
C CYS A 69 -2.04 -3.09 -9.63
N VAL A 70 -1.64 -2.01 -10.30
CA VAL A 70 -1.20 -2.05 -11.70
C VAL A 70 0.25 -1.55 -11.81
N PRO A 71 1.19 -2.38 -12.29
CA PRO A 71 2.57 -1.94 -12.47
C PRO A 71 2.68 -0.96 -13.63
N ALA A 72 3.46 0.11 -13.44
CA ALA A 72 3.65 1.12 -14.47
C ALA A 72 4.39 0.58 -15.69
N LYS A 73 5.40 -0.29 -15.50
CA LYS A 73 6.20 -0.89 -16.59
C LYS A 73 6.67 0.16 -17.60
N HIS A 74 7.36 1.19 -17.11
CA HIS A 74 7.83 2.35 -17.87
C HIS A 74 6.75 3.23 -18.54
N ARG A 75 5.46 2.96 -18.34
CA ARG A 75 4.37 3.84 -18.79
C ARG A 75 4.23 5.02 -17.83
N LYS A 76 3.85 6.17 -18.38
CA LYS A 76 3.50 7.34 -17.55
C LYS A 76 2.32 7.00 -16.64
N LEU A 77 2.34 7.51 -15.41
CA LEU A 77 1.27 7.34 -14.42
C LEU A 77 -0.13 7.65 -15.01
N ALA A 78 -0.25 8.76 -15.74
CA ALA A 78 -1.51 9.15 -16.39
C ALA A 78 -2.03 8.11 -17.39
N ALA A 79 -1.14 7.47 -18.16
CA ALA A 79 -1.53 6.43 -19.11
C ALA A 79 -2.10 5.20 -18.40
N VAL A 80 -1.45 4.76 -17.31
CA VAL A 80 -1.93 3.61 -16.51
C VAL A 80 -3.30 3.91 -15.88
N ILE A 81 -3.49 5.12 -15.38
CA ILE A 81 -4.78 5.58 -14.84
C ILE A 81 -5.84 5.57 -15.94
N ALA A 82 -5.54 6.12 -17.12
CA ALA A 82 -6.48 6.19 -18.24
C ALA A 82 -6.87 4.80 -18.78
N GLU A 83 -5.91 3.89 -18.91
CA GLU A 83 -6.17 2.49 -19.32
C GLU A 83 -7.06 1.78 -18.30
N THR A 84 -6.78 1.96 -17.01
CA THR A 84 -7.60 1.40 -15.93
C THR A 84 -9.01 1.99 -15.96
N ALA A 85 -9.11 3.31 -16.17
CA ALA A 85 -10.39 4.00 -16.29
C ALA A 85 -11.23 3.46 -17.45
N ALA A 86 -10.61 3.22 -18.61
CA ALA A 86 -11.28 2.64 -19.76
C ALA A 86 -11.75 1.20 -19.49
N LYS A 87 -10.88 0.36 -18.91
CA LYS A 87 -11.18 -1.04 -18.55
C LYS A 87 -12.35 -1.15 -17.58
N GLU A 88 -12.37 -0.31 -16.54
CA GLU A 88 -13.38 -0.33 -15.48
C GLU A 88 -14.61 0.55 -15.79
N ARG A 89 -14.68 1.13 -17.00
CA ARG A 89 -15.76 2.02 -17.47
C ARG A 89 -16.00 3.18 -16.50
N ILE A 90 -14.91 3.77 -16.03
CA ILE A 90 -14.89 4.88 -15.09
C ILE A 90 -15.36 6.16 -15.78
N LYS A 91 -16.13 6.97 -15.05
CA LYS A 91 -16.59 8.29 -15.49
C LYS A 91 -16.14 9.42 -14.59
N GLN A 92 -15.66 9.11 -13.39
CA GLN A 92 -15.05 10.09 -12.50
C GLN A 92 -13.84 9.51 -11.79
N ILE A 93 -12.79 10.30 -11.63
CA ILE A 93 -11.56 9.92 -10.96
C ILE A 93 -11.33 10.85 -9.76
N VAL A 94 -11.04 10.28 -8.60
CA VAL A 94 -10.61 11.00 -7.39
C VAL A 94 -9.10 10.88 -7.25
N ILE A 95 -8.41 12.02 -7.13
CA ILE A 95 -6.96 12.09 -6.83
C ILE A 95 -6.68 13.04 -5.68
N GLY A 96 -5.67 12.72 -4.87
CA GLY A 96 -5.16 13.62 -3.84
C GLY A 96 -4.07 14.54 -4.39
N GLN A 97 -4.10 15.83 -4.04
CA GLN A 97 -3.08 16.80 -4.41
C GLN A 97 -2.66 17.73 -3.24
N PRO A 98 -1.36 17.85 -2.94
CA PRO A 98 -0.89 18.76 -1.89
C PRO A 98 -1.06 20.26 -2.19
N ILE A 99 -1.41 21.08 -1.19
CA ILE A 99 -1.53 22.56 -1.33
C ILE A 99 -0.22 23.20 -1.82
N LEU A 100 0.93 22.72 -1.33
CA LEU A 100 2.25 23.25 -1.70
C LEU A 100 2.64 22.93 -3.15
N SER A 101 1.87 22.11 -3.88
CA SER A 101 1.93 22.09 -5.34
C SER A 101 1.25 23.34 -5.88
N LYS A 102 1.83 24.51 -5.57
CA LYS A 102 1.40 25.77 -6.16
C LYS A 102 1.50 25.59 -7.68
N TRP A 103 0.39 25.86 -8.36
CA TRP A 103 0.27 25.97 -9.82
C TRP A 103 1.21 27.03 -10.46
N ASP A 104 2.22 27.53 -9.75
CA ASP A 104 3.05 28.68 -10.08
C ASP A 104 4.15 28.40 -11.14
N PHE A 105 4.24 27.19 -11.72
CA PHE A 105 5.17 26.84 -12.82
C PHE A 105 4.50 25.99 -13.91
N LEU A 106 3.54 26.59 -14.63
CA LEU A 106 2.70 26.03 -15.71
C LEU A 106 3.38 25.34 -16.93
N THR A 107 4.59 24.73 -16.85
CA THR A 107 5.27 24.27 -18.08
C THR A 107 5.88 22.86 -18.16
N LYS A 108 6.01 22.02 -17.11
CA LYS A 108 6.49 20.61 -17.29
C LYS A 108 5.97 19.64 -16.21
N GLY A 109 5.17 18.64 -16.59
CA GLY A 109 5.00 17.39 -15.81
C GLY A 109 3.97 17.38 -14.67
N SER A 110 2.88 18.15 -14.74
CA SER A 110 1.77 18.02 -13.78
C SER A 110 0.94 16.77 -14.12
N ILE A 111 0.73 15.87 -13.15
CA ILE A 111 -0.14 14.69 -13.31
C ILE A 111 -1.56 15.07 -13.78
N VAL A 112 -2.08 16.20 -13.33
CA VAL A 112 -3.39 16.71 -13.77
C VAL A 112 -3.38 17.04 -15.27
N SER A 113 -2.33 17.72 -15.74
CA SER A 113 -2.17 18.04 -17.16
C SER A 113 -1.98 16.78 -18.00
N ASP A 114 -1.19 15.83 -17.51
CA ASP A 114 -0.97 14.55 -18.19
C ASP A 114 -2.28 13.77 -18.28
N LEU A 115 -3.09 13.74 -17.21
CA LEU A 115 -4.41 13.11 -17.21
C LEU A 115 -5.37 13.78 -18.20
N PHE A 116 -5.44 15.12 -18.24
CA PHE A 116 -6.26 15.83 -19.23
C PHE A 116 -5.84 15.53 -20.67
N SER A 117 -4.58 15.19 -20.92
CA SER A 117 -4.10 14.84 -22.27
C SER A 117 -4.51 13.44 -22.74
N VAL A 118 -4.92 12.55 -21.83
CA VAL A 118 -5.22 11.13 -22.14
C VAL A 118 -6.64 10.69 -21.78
N LEU A 119 -7.34 11.44 -20.92
CA LEU A 119 -8.72 11.14 -20.52
C LEU A 119 -9.73 11.79 -21.47
N GLU A 120 -10.71 11.00 -21.91
CA GLU A 120 -11.83 11.48 -22.73
C GLU A 120 -13.17 11.21 -22.03
N GLY A 121 -13.92 12.27 -21.72
CA GLY A 121 -15.25 12.15 -21.10
C GLY A 121 -15.24 11.52 -19.69
N VAL A 122 -14.20 11.83 -18.91
CA VAL A 122 -14.01 11.42 -17.52
C VAL A 122 -13.72 12.65 -16.67
N ASP A 123 -14.52 12.87 -15.63
CA ASP A 123 -14.36 14.01 -14.73
C ASP A 123 -13.25 13.74 -13.70
N LEU A 124 -12.51 14.79 -13.33
CA LEU A 124 -11.43 14.71 -12.35
C LEU A 124 -11.81 15.49 -11.08
N HIS A 125 -11.85 14.78 -9.95
CA HIS A 125 -12.06 15.35 -8.61
C HIS A 125 -10.74 15.41 -7.85
N ILE A 126 -10.25 16.63 -7.63
CA ILE A 126 -8.99 16.88 -6.92
C ILE A 126 -9.32 17.17 -5.46
N VAL A 127 -8.78 16.34 -4.56
CA VAL A 127 -8.93 16.47 -3.12
C VAL A 127 -7.63 17.02 -2.56
N GLU A 128 -7.73 18.11 -1.81
CA GLU A 128 -6.59 18.67 -1.10
C GLU A 128 -6.09 17.69 -0.04
N ILE A 129 -4.78 17.44 -0.04
CA ILE A 129 -4.09 16.62 0.96
C ILE A 129 -2.89 17.38 1.53
N THR A 130 -2.35 16.92 2.66
CA THR A 130 -1.08 17.48 3.17
C THR A 130 0.10 16.93 2.37
N SER A 131 1.13 17.75 2.16
CA SER A 131 2.32 17.33 1.40
C SER A 131 3.14 16.27 2.12
N ASP A 132 3.67 15.32 1.36
CA ASP A 132 4.58 14.24 1.78
C ASP A 132 5.93 14.72 2.37
N LYS A 133 6.18 16.03 2.55
CA LYS A 133 7.45 16.55 3.13
C LYS A 133 7.72 16.13 4.59
N ALA A 134 6.75 15.50 5.25
CA ALA A 134 6.91 14.90 6.57
C ALA A 134 7.22 13.38 6.51
N ASP A 135 7.46 12.82 5.32
CA ASP A 135 7.74 11.39 5.10
C ASP A 135 9.23 11.02 5.27
N GLU A 136 10.02 11.79 6.04
CA GLU A 136 11.37 11.35 6.47
C GLU A 136 11.35 10.57 7.78
N GLU A 137 10.25 10.56 8.55
CA GLU A 137 10.11 9.59 9.64
C GLU A 137 9.68 8.24 9.06
N ILE A 138 10.67 7.49 8.57
CA ILE A 138 10.54 6.08 8.28
C ILE A 138 9.91 5.45 9.54
N PRO A 139 8.74 4.79 9.50
CA PRO A 139 8.12 4.27 10.71
C PRO A 139 8.84 3.04 11.25
N TYR A 140 9.80 2.49 10.51
CA TYR A 140 10.54 1.28 10.86
C TYR A 140 12.05 1.43 10.62
N GLN A 141 12.83 0.70 11.40
CA GLN A 141 14.27 0.61 11.23
C GLN A 141 14.65 -0.22 10.01
N ARG A 142 15.90 -0.09 9.56
CA ARG A 142 16.49 -0.99 8.57
C ARG A 142 16.35 -2.44 9.05
N GLY A 143 15.91 -3.31 8.15
CA GLY A 143 15.71 -4.73 8.45
C GLY A 143 16.98 -5.40 8.98
N ILE A 144 16.82 -6.17 10.05
CA ILE A 144 17.89 -6.96 10.68
C ILE A 144 17.56 -8.45 10.59
N PRO A 145 18.56 -9.34 10.44
CA PRO A 145 18.32 -10.77 10.50
C PRO A 145 17.65 -11.16 11.82
N ALA A 146 16.62 -11.99 11.73
CA ALA A 146 15.92 -12.51 12.89
C ALA A 146 15.52 -13.97 12.66
N TYR A 147 15.23 -14.66 13.75
CA TYR A 147 14.92 -16.07 13.77
C TYR A 147 13.64 -16.27 14.54
N LEU A 148 12.82 -17.17 14.02
CA LEU A 148 11.56 -17.56 14.63
C LEU A 148 11.78 -18.85 15.40
N GLU A 149 11.46 -18.83 16.67
CA GLU A 149 11.41 -20.00 17.54
C GLU A 149 9.95 -20.33 17.85
N LYS A 150 9.69 -21.60 18.13
CA LYS A 150 8.35 -22.08 18.53
C LYS A 150 8.45 -22.55 19.97
N ASP A 151 7.66 -21.93 20.85
CA ASP A 151 7.51 -22.34 22.24
C ASP A 151 6.04 -22.71 22.48
N GLY A 152 5.77 -24.02 22.48
CA GLY A 152 4.41 -24.54 22.52
C GLY A 152 3.57 -24.10 21.30
N GLU A 153 2.55 -23.28 21.54
CA GLU A 153 1.65 -22.73 20.51
C GLU A 153 2.06 -21.33 20.04
N GLU A 154 3.01 -20.68 20.71
CA GLU A 154 3.45 -19.33 20.39
C GLU A 154 4.71 -19.34 19.53
N PHE A 155 4.82 -18.35 18.66
CA PHE A 155 6.04 -18.11 17.89
C PHE A 155 6.70 -16.83 18.38
N THR A 156 7.97 -16.95 18.75
CA THR A 156 8.75 -15.84 19.31
C THR A 156 9.89 -15.48 18.37
N LEU A 157 10.20 -14.18 18.35
CA LEU A 157 11.25 -13.58 17.57
C LEU A 157 12.52 -13.43 18.39
N THR A 158 13.63 -13.94 17.88
CA THR A 158 14.97 -13.64 18.39
C THR A 158 15.84 -12.98 17.33
N LEU A 159 16.66 -12.02 17.76
CA LEU A 159 17.63 -11.31 16.90
C LEU A 159 18.99 -11.99 16.93
N ASP A 160 19.31 -12.67 18.05
CA ASP A 160 20.52 -13.47 18.18
C ASP A 160 20.34 -14.79 17.45
N ARG A 161 21.38 -15.25 16.75
CA ARG A 161 21.32 -16.51 16.01
C ARG A 161 21.28 -17.68 16.99
N PRO A 162 20.17 -18.42 17.11
CA PRO A 162 20.10 -19.56 18.01
C PRO A 162 20.73 -20.81 17.36
N LEU A 163 20.96 -21.84 18.18
CA LEU A 163 21.45 -23.15 17.70
C LEU A 163 20.41 -23.90 16.86
N SER A 164 19.13 -23.66 17.13
CA SER A 164 17.99 -24.22 16.40
C SER A 164 16.92 -23.15 16.26
N TYR A 165 16.31 -23.05 15.08
CA TYR A 165 15.20 -22.13 14.80
C TYR A 165 14.25 -22.76 13.80
N LEU A 166 12.99 -22.33 13.81
CA LEU A 166 11.97 -22.80 12.89
C LEU A 166 12.18 -22.19 11.49
N LYS A 167 12.31 -20.86 11.44
CA LYS A 167 12.56 -20.10 10.21
C LYS A 167 13.50 -18.94 10.48
N LYS A 168 14.30 -18.62 9.47
CA LYS A 168 15.08 -17.38 9.42
C LYS A 168 14.31 -16.35 8.60
N GLY A 169 14.38 -15.09 9.01
CA GLY A 169 13.74 -13.98 8.34
C GLY A 169 14.50 -12.67 8.50
N ILE A 170 13.88 -11.59 8.02
CA ILE A 170 14.31 -10.22 8.25
C ILE A 170 13.24 -9.54 9.09
N PHE A 171 13.63 -9.01 10.25
CA PHE A 171 12.76 -8.27 11.15
C PHE A 171 12.96 -6.77 10.96
N TYR A 172 11.87 -6.02 10.94
CA TYR A 172 11.93 -4.58 10.86
C TYR A 172 11.09 -4.01 12.00
N LYS A 173 11.78 -3.29 12.88
CA LYS A 173 11.26 -2.78 14.14
C LYS A 173 10.60 -1.42 13.94
N GLU A 174 9.45 -1.18 14.56
CA GLU A 174 8.80 0.13 14.61
C GLU A 174 9.70 1.16 15.33
N ASN A 175 9.84 2.36 14.77
CA ASN A 175 10.61 3.47 15.34
C ASN A 175 9.98 4.07 16.59
N SER A 176 8.68 3.85 16.79
CA SER A 176 7.88 4.37 17.90
C SER A 176 7.92 3.50 19.17
N THR A 177 8.67 2.39 19.18
CA THR A 177 8.64 1.42 20.30
C THR A 177 10.02 0.95 20.74
N ASP A 178 10.23 0.82 22.06
CA ASP A 178 11.42 0.18 22.62
C ASP A 178 11.36 -1.35 22.52
N PHE A 179 10.15 -1.91 22.36
CA PHE A 179 9.88 -3.35 22.25
C PHE A 179 10.14 -3.90 20.84
N ASN A 180 10.37 -5.21 20.69
CA ASN A 180 10.45 -5.88 19.38
C ASN A 180 9.08 -5.97 18.70
N THR A 181 8.47 -4.81 18.42
CA THR A 181 7.22 -4.67 17.69
C THR A 181 7.52 -4.24 16.26
N GLY A 182 6.84 -4.85 15.31
CA GLY A 182 7.05 -4.63 13.88
C GLY A 182 6.60 -5.84 13.09
N PHE A 183 7.39 -6.26 12.11
CA PHE A 183 7.06 -7.44 11.32
C PHE A 183 8.30 -8.22 10.93
N LEU A 184 8.11 -9.53 10.79
CA LEU A 184 9.11 -10.49 10.37
C LEU A 184 8.74 -11.03 8.98
N GLN A 185 9.64 -10.81 8.02
CA GLN A 185 9.57 -11.44 6.70
C GLN A 185 10.24 -12.80 6.74
N VAL A 186 9.51 -13.86 6.39
CA VAL A 186 10.04 -15.22 6.24
C VAL A 186 9.71 -15.77 4.87
N GLU A 187 10.52 -16.70 4.38
CA GLU A 187 10.20 -17.43 3.16
C GLU A 187 9.38 -18.69 3.47
N VAL A 188 8.23 -18.83 2.81
CA VAL A 188 7.34 -20.00 2.89
C VAL A 188 6.98 -20.40 1.47
N GLU A 189 7.24 -21.66 1.09
CA GLU A 189 6.99 -22.15 -0.28
C GLU A 189 7.58 -21.24 -1.40
N LYS A 190 8.79 -20.71 -1.17
CA LYS A 190 9.48 -19.75 -2.07
C LYS A 190 8.75 -18.42 -2.27
N LYS A 191 7.81 -18.07 -1.39
CA LYS A 191 7.13 -16.78 -1.38
C LYS A 191 7.44 -16.04 -0.07
N PRO A 192 7.60 -14.72 -0.14
CA PRO A 192 7.70 -13.91 1.07
C PRO A 192 6.36 -13.95 1.82
N VAL A 193 6.43 -14.18 3.12
CA VAL A 193 5.31 -14.10 4.05
C VAL A 193 5.69 -13.17 5.19
N PHE A 194 4.77 -12.27 5.53
CA PHE A 194 4.95 -11.27 6.55
C PHE A 194 4.17 -11.60 7.80
N LEU A 195 4.88 -11.69 8.92
CA LEU A 195 4.30 -11.98 10.22
C LEU A 195 4.34 -10.73 11.06
N LYS A 196 3.17 -10.28 11.54
CA LYS A 196 3.11 -9.20 12.50
C LYS A 196 3.69 -9.67 13.83
N VAL A 197 4.59 -8.89 14.41
CA VAL A 197 5.24 -9.17 15.69
C VAL A 197 4.89 -8.05 16.65
N LYS A 198 4.40 -8.40 17.84
CA LYS A 198 4.15 -7.47 18.92
C LYS A 198 4.95 -7.90 20.13
N GLU A 199 5.81 -7.01 20.62
CA GLU A 199 6.62 -7.26 21.81
C GLU A 199 7.46 -8.56 21.72
N GLY A 200 7.90 -8.93 20.51
CA GLY A 200 8.70 -10.13 20.27
C GLY A 200 7.89 -11.41 19.99
N THR A 201 6.56 -11.36 20.06
CA THR A 201 5.69 -12.52 19.77
C THR A 201 4.91 -12.29 18.48
N VAL A 202 4.82 -13.32 17.63
CA VAL A 202 4.00 -13.28 16.41
C VAL A 202 2.52 -13.21 16.80
N ASP A 203 1.77 -12.35 16.10
CA ASP A 203 0.33 -12.21 16.31
C ASP A 203 -0.38 -13.57 16.16
N LYS A 204 -1.43 -13.80 16.96
CA LYS A 204 -2.12 -15.10 17.01
C LYS A 204 -2.74 -15.48 15.67
N GLU A 205 -3.27 -14.53 14.93
CA GLU A 205 -3.87 -14.80 13.61
C GLU A 205 -2.81 -15.25 12.59
N GLU A 206 -1.62 -14.65 12.66
CA GLU A 206 -0.48 -15.02 11.82
C GLU A 206 0.15 -16.35 12.24
N SER A 207 0.13 -16.64 13.54
CA SER A 207 0.57 -17.92 14.10
C SER A 207 -0.27 -19.09 13.59
N GLU A 208 -1.58 -18.90 13.46
CA GLU A 208 -2.49 -19.90 12.87
C GLU A 208 -2.23 -20.13 11.38
N LYS A 209 -1.96 -19.06 10.62
CA LYS A 209 -1.58 -19.15 9.20
C LYS A 209 -0.24 -19.88 9.03
N LEU A 210 0.72 -19.61 9.91
CA LEU A 210 2.03 -20.23 9.87
C LEU A 210 1.96 -21.74 10.18
N ASN A 211 1.17 -22.13 11.18
CA ASN A 211 0.93 -23.56 11.50
C ASN A 211 0.24 -24.35 10.37
N ARG A 212 -0.43 -23.69 9.41
CA ARG A 212 -1.06 -24.36 8.26
C ARG A 212 -0.11 -24.55 7.07
N ASN A 213 1.03 -23.85 7.04
CA ASN A 213 1.96 -23.80 5.91
C ASN A 213 3.39 -24.25 6.27
N ILE A 214 3.57 -24.78 7.48
CA ILE A 214 4.79 -25.46 7.96
C ILE A 214 4.42 -26.92 8.22
#